data_AF-A0A521XC56-F1
#
_entry.id   AF-A0A521XC56-F1
#
_cell.length_a   1.000
_cell.length_b   1.000
_cell.length_c   1.000
_cell.angle_alpha   90.00
_cell.angle_beta   90.00
_cell.angle_gamma   90.00
#
_symmetry.space_group_name_H-M   'P 1'
#
loop_
_entity.id
_entity.type
_entity.pdbx_description
1 polymer ?
#
loop_
_entity_poly.entity_id
_entity_poly.type
_entity_poly.pdbx_seq_one_letter_code
_entity_poly.pdbx_strand_id
1 'polypeptide(L)' 'MILASQPSKKFVEVEEIAALALFPFSDAAASISGTSQSIDGGWTARR' A
#
# COMPACT_ATOMS: atom_id res chain seq x y z
N MET A 1 -4.96 16.91 11.53
CA MET A 1 -5.59 16.56 10.23
C MET A 1 -5.05 15.20 9.80
N ILE A 2 -5.91 14.23 9.43
CA ILE A 2 -5.50 12.84 9.16
C ILE A 2 -4.38 12.72 8.10
N LEU A 3 -4.39 13.61 7.11
CA LEU A 3 -3.37 13.66 6.06
C LEU A 3 -2.01 14.18 6.55
N ALA A 4 -1.96 14.88 7.69
CA ALA A 4 -0.72 15.48 8.18
C ALA A 4 0.30 14.43 8.65
N SER A 5 -0.14 13.26 9.09
CA SER A 5 0.70 12.18 9.62
C SER A 5 1.21 11.20 8.59
N GLN A 6 0.66 11.18 7.37
CA GLN A 6 1.21 10.41 6.25
C GLN A 6 2.15 11.27 5.39
N PRO A 7 3.31 10.75 4.95
CA PRO A 7 4.22 11.45 4.04
C PRO A 7 3.59 11.88 2.71
N SER A 8 2.73 11.04 2.11
CA SER A 8 2.13 11.30 0.79
C SER A 8 1.24 12.56 0.74
N LYS A 9 0.69 12.97 1.89
CA LYS A 9 -0.34 14.02 2.04
C LYS A 9 -1.58 13.83 1.14
N LYS A 10 -1.81 12.61 0.65
CA LYS A 10 -2.92 12.24 -0.25
C LYS A 10 -3.58 10.96 0.23
N PHE A 11 -4.89 10.88 0.13
CA PHE A 11 -5.59 9.62 0.40
C PHE A 11 -5.15 8.56 -0.61
N VAL A 12 -5.14 7.32 -0.16
CA VAL A 12 -5.01 6.17 -1.04
C VAL A 12 -6.36 5.98 -1.72
N GLU A 13 -6.35 5.94 -3.05
CA GLU A 13 -7.55 5.77 -3.84
C GLU A 13 -7.93 4.29 -3.98
N VAL A 14 -9.20 4.02 -4.28
CA VAL A 14 -9.72 2.64 -4.37
C VAL A 14 -9.00 1.84 -5.46
N GLU A 15 -8.63 2.50 -6.56
CA GLU A 15 -7.91 1.91 -7.68
C GLU A 15 -6.51 1.43 -7.27
N GLU A 16 -5.84 2.15 -6.36
CA GLU A 16 -4.53 1.76 -5.83
C GLU A 16 -4.65 0.51 -4.94
N ILE A 17 -5.71 0.43 -4.13
CA ILE A 17 -6.03 -0.74 -3.31
C ILE A 17 -6.34 -1.94 -4.20
N ALA A 18 -7.15 -1.76 -5.23
CA ALA A 18 -7.49 -2.81 -6.19
C ALA A 18 -6.24 -3.35 -6.92
N ALA A 19 -5.34 -2.45 -7.32
CA ALA A 19 -4.07 -2.83 -7.95
C ALA A 19 -3.19 -3.67 -7.01
N LEU A 20 -3.03 -3.27 -5.74
CA LEU A 20 -2.26 -4.06 -4.77
C LEU A 20 -2.95 -5.39 -4.46
N ALA A 21 -4.28 -5.44 -4.38
CA ALA A 21 -5.02 -6.69 -4.13
C ALA A 21 -4.85 -7.70 -5.27
N LEU A 22 -4.74 -7.23 -6.52
CA LEU A 22 -4.52 -8.08 -7.68
C LEU A 22 -3.06 -8.50 -7.87
N PHE A 23 -2.10 -7.69 -7.42
CA PHE A 23 -0.66 -7.95 -7.59
C PHE A 23 -0.21 -9.35 -7.13
N PRO A 24 -0.62 -9.90 -5.97
CA PRO A 24 -0.26 -11.25 -5.53
C PRO A 24 -0.68 -12.37 -6.49
N PHE A 25 -1.67 -12.14 -7.36
CA PHE A 25 -2.14 -13.12 -8.34
C PHE A 25 -1.41 -13.03 -9.68
N SER A 26 -0.39 -12.18 -9.78
CA SER A 26 0.44 -12.01 -10.97
C SER A 26 1.78 -12.73 -10.86
N ASP A 27 2.41 -13.03 -11.99
CA ASP A 27 3.76 -13.62 -12.03
C ASP A 27 4.82 -12.73 -11.35
N ALA A 28 4.58 -11.42 -11.28
CA ALA A 28 5.48 -10.46 -10.62
C ALA A 28 5.57 -10.68 -9.10
N ALA A 29 4.60 -11.40 -8.50
CA ALA A 29 4.58 -11.73 -7.09
C ALA A 29 4.98 -13.18 -6.79
N ALA A 30 5.54 -13.93 -7.76
CA ALA A 30 5.77 -15.38 -7.66
C ALA A 30 6.59 -15.85 -6.44
N SER A 31 7.41 -14.99 -5.84
CA SER A 31 8.19 -15.30 -4.62
C SER A 31 7.80 -14.47 -3.40
N ILE A 32 6.67 -13.78 -3.45
CA ILE A 32 6.14 -12.97 -2.35
C ILE A 32 5.05 -13.77 -1.65
N SER A 33 5.36 -14.31 -0.47
CA SER A 33 4.43 -15.13 0.32
C SER A 33 4.62 -14.86 1.82
N GLY A 34 3.53 -14.99 2.59
CA GLY A 34 3.55 -14.85 4.05
C GLY A 34 3.91 -13.44 4.55
N THR A 35 3.74 -12.41 3.71
CA THR A 35 4.08 -11.02 4.05
C THR A 35 2.84 -10.12 4.05
N SER A 36 2.88 -9.07 4.87
CA SER A 36 1.90 -7.99 4.85
C SER A 36 2.44 -6.84 4.00
N GLN A 37 1.74 -6.50 2.92
CA GLN A 37 2.07 -5.34 2.09
C GLN A 37 1.31 -4.10 2.59
N SER A 38 2.04 -3.04 2.95
CA SER A 38 1.42 -1.79 3.37
C SER A 38 1.13 -0.86 2.18
N ILE A 39 -0.05 -0.26 2.16
CA ILE A 39 -0.46 0.80 1.24
C ILE A 39 -1.22 1.90 2.01
N ASP A 40 -0.46 2.72 2.72
CA ASP A 40 -1.01 3.65 3.73
C ASP A 40 -0.48 5.08 3.60
N GLY A 41 0.00 5.45 2.40
CA GLY A 41 0.59 6.76 2.16
C GLY A 41 1.91 7.01 2.92
N GLY A 42 2.54 5.95 3.45
CA GLY A 42 3.75 6.02 4.28
C GLY A 42 3.46 6.20 5.77
N TRP A 43 2.21 6.02 6.21
CA TRP A 43 1.79 6.17 7.60
C TRP A 43 2.60 5.28 8.55
N THR A 44 2.79 4.01 8.21
CA THR A 44 3.53 3.02 9.02
C THR A 44 5.02 3.33 9.09
N ALA A 45 5.57 4.01 8.07
CA ALA A 45 6.99 4.35 8.00
C ALA A 45 7.35 5.68 8.67
N ARG A 46 6.37 6.42 9.22
CA ARG A 46 6.63 7.72 9.86
C ARG A 46 7.54 7.55 11.08
N ARG A 47 8.55 8.41 11.20
CA ARG A 47 9.32 8.62 12.44
C ARG A 47 8.73 9.78 13.24
#